data_AF-A0A0W0MXS9-F1
#
_entry.id   AF-A0A0W0MXS9-F1
#
_cell.length_a   1.000
_cell.length_b   1.000
_cell.length_c   1.000
_cell.angle_alpha   90.00
_cell.angle_beta   90.00
_cell.angle_gamma   90.00
#
_symmetry.space_group_name_H-M   'P 1'
#
loop_
_entity.id
_entity.type
_entity.pdbx_description
1 polymer ?
#
loop_
_entity_poly.entity_id
_entity_poly.type
_entity_poly.pdbx_seq_one_letter_code
_entity_poly.pdbx_strand_id
1 'polypeptide(L)'
;MKTKNIKVIIKNEHKEVTVKYDPRKLIMTFSEADNFKKVYEGHDLYICLAKIRADFPHITFLCKGAKINVKPSRMASQMSAGLVAYEMTLGQQATNDDIVHLFDYEEENLTNDPQEQIDFFRKWLVSLGAQDYEKFN
;
A
#
# COMPACT_ATOMS: atom_id res chain seq x y z
N MET A 1 -2.65 17.72 8.02
CA MET A 1 -2.21 17.08 6.76
C MET A 1 -0.69 16.92 6.79
N LYS A 2 -0.20 15.69 6.63
CA LYS A 2 1.22 15.34 6.50
C LYS A 2 1.58 15.26 5.01
N THR A 3 2.87 15.30 4.73
CA THR A 3 3.43 15.21 3.38
C THR A 3 4.51 14.14 3.35
N LYS A 4 4.60 13.37 2.27
CA LYS A 4 5.68 12.41 2.04
C LYS A 4 6.10 12.47 0.57
N ASN A 5 7.41 12.49 0.37
CA ASN A 5 8.00 12.31 -0.95
C ASN A 5 8.20 10.82 -1.19
N ILE A 6 7.80 10.35 -2.37
CA ILE A 6 7.91 8.96 -2.80
C ILE A 6 8.66 8.96 -4.12
N LYS A 7 9.69 8.10 -4.21
CA LYS A 7 10.37 7.86 -5.49
C LYS A 7 9.43 7.09 -6.42
N VAL A 8 9.43 7.45 -7.68
CA VAL A 8 8.59 6.82 -8.71
C VAL A 8 9.37 6.60 -9.98
N ILE A 9 8.89 5.70 -10.83
CA ILE A 9 9.32 5.60 -12.23
C ILE A 9 8.19 6.09 -13.11
N ILE A 10 8.49 7.09 -13.95
CA ILE A 10 7.58 7.62 -14.96
C ILE A 10 8.35 7.66 -16.27
N LYS A 11 7.87 6.95 -17.31
CA LYS A 11 8.57 6.83 -18.61
C LYS A 11 10.03 6.37 -18.46
N ASN A 12 10.27 5.36 -17.61
CA ASN A 12 11.60 4.80 -17.30
C ASN A 12 12.59 5.78 -16.63
N GLU A 13 12.13 6.93 -16.15
CA GLU A 13 12.95 7.87 -15.40
C GLU A 13 12.56 7.85 -13.92
N HIS A 14 13.57 7.80 -13.04
CA HIS A 14 13.37 7.99 -11.62
C HIS A 14 13.03 9.46 -11.34
N LYS A 15 11.87 9.67 -10.71
CA LYS A 15 11.38 10.97 -10.26
C LYS A 15 10.96 10.88 -8.81
N GLU A 16 10.63 12.03 -8.25
CA GLU A 16 10.04 12.12 -6.92
C GLU A 16 8.70 12.83 -7.03
N VAL A 17 7.70 12.27 -6.38
CA VAL A 17 6.35 12.86 -6.29
C VAL A 17 5.96 13.05 -4.84
N THR A 18 5.08 14.00 -4.62
CA THR A 18 4.64 14.38 -3.28
C THR A 18 3.21 13.91 -3.04
N VAL A 19 3.02 13.03 -2.06
CA VAL A 19 1.69 12.69 -1.54
C VAL A 19 1.40 13.49 -0.27
N LYS A 20 0.16 13.97 -0.15
CA LYS A 20 -0.35 14.58 1.09
C LYS A 20 -1.36 13.63 1.71
N TYR A 21 -1.36 13.48 3.03
CA TYR A 21 -2.24 12.54 3.70
C TYR A 21 -2.68 13.00 5.09
N ASP A 22 -3.83 12.55 5.56
CA ASP A 22 -4.32 12.78 6.91
C ASP A 22 -4.78 11.45 7.54
N PRO A 23 -3.99 10.88 8.47
CA PRO A 23 -4.32 9.59 9.08
C PRO A 23 -5.54 9.65 10.01
N ARG A 24 -5.97 10.84 10.47
CA ARG A 24 -7.18 10.96 11.29
C ARG A 24 -8.43 10.95 10.43
N LYS A 25 -8.33 11.50 9.22
CA LYS A 25 -9.44 11.56 8.25
C LYS A 25 -9.44 10.40 7.26
N LEU A 26 -8.38 9.59 7.24
CA LEU A 26 -8.18 8.47 6.32
C LEU A 26 -8.28 8.92 4.86
N ILE A 27 -7.63 10.03 4.55
CA ILE A 27 -7.58 10.60 3.21
C ILE A 27 -6.15 10.78 2.72
N MET A 28 -5.95 10.59 1.41
CA MET A 28 -4.76 11.02 0.69
C MET A 28 -5.11 12.01 -0.40
N THR A 29 -4.11 12.73 -0.85
CA THR A 29 -4.21 13.60 -2.00
C THR A 29 -2.97 13.44 -2.85
N PHE A 30 -3.20 13.28 -4.14
CA PHE A 30 -2.16 13.20 -5.15
C PHE A 30 -2.53 14.06 -6.37
N SER A 31 -1.50 14.50 -7.07
CA SER A 31 -1.57 15.42 -8.19
C SER A 31 -0.30 15.25 -9.03
N GLU A 32 -0.45 15.07 -10.33
CA GLU A 32 0.69 15.05 -11.26
C GLU A 32 1.03 16.45 -11.80
N ALA A 33 0.10 17.39 -11.69
CA ALA A 33 0.23 18.77 -12.15
C ALA A 33 -0.49 19.73 -11.20
N ASP A 34 0.12 20.88 -10.91
CA ASP A 34 -0.32 21.85 -9.89
C ASP A 34 -1.81 22.24 -9.95
N ASN A 35 -2.43 22.15 -11.12
CA ASN A 35 -3.81 22.56 -11.38
C ASN A 35 -4.88 21.48 -11.11
N PHE A 36 -4.50 20.25 -10.78
CA PHE A 36 -5.47 19.19 -10.46
C PHE A 36 -5.10 18.44 -9.19
N LYS A 37 -5.99 18.46 -8.20
CA LYS A 37 -5.78 17.82 -6.91
C LYS A 37 -6.94 16.86 -6.65
N LYS A 38 -6.69 15.54 -6.70
CA LYS A 38 -7.70 14.53 -6.39
C LYS A 38 -7.56 14.06 -4.94
N VAL A 39 -8.69 14.00 -4.24
CA VAL A 39 -8.76 13.46 -2.88
C VAL A 39 -9.20 12.00 -2.97
N TYR A 40 -8.52 11.16 -2.21
CA TYR A 40 -8.73 9.72 -2.13
C TYR A 40 -9.11 9.38 -0.70
N GLU A 41 -10.29 8.77 -0.55
CA GLU A 41 -10.79 8.30 0.74
C GLU A 41 -10.80 6.78 0.78
N GLY A 42 -10.56 6.18 1.94
CA GLY A 42 -10.52 4.73 2.11
C GLY A 42 -10.74 4.33 3.56
N HIS A 43 -10.78 3.02 3.82
CA HIS A 43 -10.80 2.53 5.20
C HIS A 43 -9.47 2.77 5.92
N ASP A 44 -8.39 2.96 5.16
CA ASP A 44 -7.08 3.36 5.63
C ASP A 44 -6.25 4.02 4.50
N LEU A 45 -5.03 4.44 4.84
CA LEU A 45 -4.11 5.07 3.89
C LEU A 45 -3.51 4.07 2.89
N TYR A 46 -3.47 2.78 3.21
CA TYR A 46 -3.05 1.73 2.27
C TYR A 46 -4.03 1.65 1.09
N ILE A 47 -5.35 1.67 1.35
CA ILE A 47 -6.37 1.74 0.29
C ILE A 47 -6.34 3.07 -0.44
N CYS A 48 -6.10 4.19 0.25
CA CYS A 48 -5.97 5.47 -0.42
C CYS A 48 -4.81 5.45 -1.44
N LEU A 49 -3.66 4.87 -1.06
CA LEU A 49 -2.52 4.69 -1.96
C LEU A 49 -2.84 3.72 -3.10
N ALA A 50 -3.57 2.64 -2.83
CA ALA A 50 -4.03 1.69 -3.86
C ALA A 50 -4.92 2.37 -4.92
N LYS A 51 -5.82 3.26 -4.50
CA LYS A 51 -6.64 4.06 -5.43
C LYS A 51 -5.82 5.06 -6.24
N ILE A 52 -4.79 5.68 -5.63
CA ILE A 52 -3.85 6.54 -6.37
C ILE A 52 -3.13 5.72 -7.44
N ARG A 53 -2.58 4.56 -7.10
CA ARG A 53 -1.89 3.68 -8.06
C ARG A 53 -2.78 3.25 -9.23
N ALA A 54 -4.04 2.89 -8.94
CA ALA A 54 -5.01 2.49 -9.94
C ALA A 54 -5.38 3.64 -10.92
N ASP A 55 -5.46 4.87 -10.42
CA ASP A 55 -5.75 6.06 -11.24
C ASP A 55 -4.55 6.53 -12.10
N PHE A 56 -3.32 6.19 -11.68
CA PHE A 56 -2.08 6.58 -12.34
C PHE A 56 -1.24 5.35 -12.75
N PRO A 57 -1.76 4.46 -13.61
CA PRO A 57 -1.12 3.18 -13.93
C PRO A 57 0.24 3.34 -14.64
N HIS A 58 0.50 4.51 -15.24
CA HIS A 58 1.78 4.86 -15.87
C HIS A 58 2.87 5.31 -14.88
N ILE A 59 2.54 5.46 -13.59
CA ILE A 59 3.48 5.78 -12.52
C ILE A 59 3.74 4.52 -11.70
N THR A 60 4.99 4.07 -11.63
CA THR A 60 5.37 2.99 -10.69
C THR A 60 5.80 3.61 -9.37
N PHE A 61 5.06 3.36 -8.29
CA PHE A 61 5.39 3.89 -6.97
C PHE A 61 6.40 3.01 -6.25
N LEU A 62 7.61 3.52 -6.02
CA LEU A 62 8.72 2.78 -5.43
C LEU A 62 8.63 2.78 -3.90
N CYS A 63 7.61 2.09 -3.37
CA CYS A 63 7.38 1.98 -1.93
C CYS A 63 6.75 0.66 -1.53
N LYS A 64 6.92 0.27 -0.26
CA LYS A 64 6.38 -0.98 0.30
C LYS A 64 4.87 -1.10 0.14
N GLY A 65 4.12 0.01 0.19
CA GLY A 65 2.67 0.02 -0.04
C GLY A 65 2.24 -0.41 -1.46
N ALA A 66 3.17 -0.46 -2.40
CA ALA A 66 2.96 -0.95 -3.76
C ALA A 66 3.49 -2.37 -3.98
N LYS A 67 4.16 -2.99 -3.01
CA LYS A 67 4.70 -4.35 -3.14
C LYS A 67 3.58 -5.39 -3.06
N ILE A 68 3.60 -6.39 -3.94
CA ILE A 68 2.56 -7.43 -4.07
C ILE A 68 2.31 -8.17 -2.74
N ASN A 69 3.36 -8.46 -1.99
CA ASN A 69 3.27 -9.23 -0.74
C ASN A 69 3.18 -8.35 0.52
N VAL A 70 2.90 -7.06 0.39
CA VAL A 70 2.73 -6.15 1.54
C VAL A 70 1.26 -5.79 1.71
N LYS A 71 0.74 -6.02 2.92
CA LYS A 71 -0.63 -5.64 3.28
C LYS A 71 -0.76 -5.37 4.78
N PRO A 72 -1.53 -4.36 5.22
CA PRO A 72 -1.87 -4.21 6.63
C PRO A 72 -2.80 -5.33 7.11
N SER A 73 -2.58 -5.78 8.34
CA SER A 73 -3.59 -6.52 9.09
C SER A 73 -4.74 -5.59 9.49
N ARG A 74 -5.91 -6.14 9.86
CA ARG A 74 -7.03 -5.33 10.36
C ARG A 74 -6.62 -4.47 11.56
N MET A 75 -5.87 -5.07 12.49
CA MET A 75 -5.34 -4.38 13.66
C MET A 75 -4.37 -3.26 13.25
N ALA A 76 -3.43 -3.52 12.34
CA ALA A 76 -2.49 -2.50 11.88
C ALA A 76 -3.22 -1.35 11.14
N SER A 77 -4.24 -1.68 10.35
CA SER A 77 -5.10 -0.71 9.67
C SER A 77 -5.78 0.24 10.67
N GLN A 78 -6.40 -0.30 11.73
CA GLN A 78 -7.07 0.49 12.78
C GLN A 78 -6.09 1.29 13.66
N MET A 79 -4.98 0.68 14.08
CA MET A 79 -4.04 1.28 15.02
C MET A 79 -3.10 2.31 14.36
N SER A 80 -2.79 2.16 13.08
CA SER A 80 -1.83 2.99 12.35
C SER A 80 -2.42 3.76 11.17
N ALA A 81 -3.74 3.69 10.95
CA ALA A 81 -4.39 4.19 9.74
C ALA A 81 -3.80 3.58 8.45
N GLY A 82 -3.33 2.32 8.50
CA GLY A 82 -2.71 1.62 7.36
C GLY A 82 -1.31 2.11 6.99
N LEU A 83 -0.62 2.85 7.87
CA LEU A 83 0.77 3.27 7.67
C LEU A 83 1.79 2.17 7.96
N VAL A 84 1.39 1.18 8.76
CA VAL A 84 2.18 0.01 9.11
C VAL A 84 1.54 -1.22 8.48
N ALA A 85 2.37 -2.05 7.85
CA ALA A 85 1.96 -3.27 7.17
C ALA A 85 2.94 -4.42 7.46
N TYR A 86 2.61 -5.62 6.96
CA TYR A 86 3.50 -6.77 7.02
C TYR A 86 3.91 -7.15 5.61
N GLU A 87 5.19 -7.44 5.42
CA GLU A 87 5.71 -8.10 4.23
C GLU A 87 5.64 -9.61 4.41
N MET A 88 4.81 -10.28 3.61
CA MET A 88 4.47 -11.68 3.84
C MET A 88 5.30 -12.63 2.96
N THR A 89 5.71 -13.75 3.55
CA THR A 89 6.36 -14.85 2.84
C THR A 89 5.47 -16.08 2.87
N LEU A 90 5.25 -16.73 1.73
CA LEU A 90 4.41 -17.93 1.64
C LEU A 90 4.99 -19.05 2.53
N GLY A 91 4.11 -19.73 3.28
CA GLY A 91 4.49 -20.78 4.21
C GLY A 91 5.08 -20.28 5.53
N GLN A 92 5.19 -18.96 5.75
CA GLN A 92 5.71 -18.36 6.97
C GLN A 92 4.70 -17.42 7.61
N GLN A 93 4.50 -17.55 8.92
CA GLN A 93 3.69 -16.59 9.67
C GLN A 93 4.42 -15.26 9.75
N ALA A 94 3.69 -14.16 9.54
CA ALA A 94 4.22 -12.83 9.69
C ALA A 94 4.46 -12.52 11.18
N THR A 95 5.62 -11.98 11.47
CA THR A 95 6.10 -11.63 12.81
C THR A 95 6.39 -10.14 12.90
N ASN A 96 6.92 -9.67 14.03
CA ASN A 96 7.33 -8.29 14.17
C ASN A 96 8.50 -7.91 13.25
N ASP A 97 9.32 -8.88 12.83
CA ASP A 97 10.46 -8.65 11.94
C ASP A 97 10.01 -8.35 10.51
N ASP A 98 8.77 -8.70 10.17
CA ASP A 98 8.15 -8.48 8.86
C ASP A 98 7.41 -7.14 8.77
N ILE A 99 7.47 -6.32 9.82
CA ILE A 99 6.81 -5.01 9.87
C ILE A 99 7.53 -4.03 8.94
N VAL A 100 6.76 -3.41 8.05
CA VAL A 100 7.23 -2.37 7.11
C VAL A 100 6.34 -1.14 7.17
N HIS A 101 6.86 0.03 6.80
CA HIS A 101 6.04 1.24 6.67
C HIS A 101 5.63 1.46 5.22
N LEU A 102 4.39 1.94 5.04
CA LEU A 102 3.74 2.11 3.75
C LEU A 102 4.59 2.85 2.71
N PHE A 103 5.37 3.84 3.14
CA PHE A 103 6.18 4.71 2.29
C PHE A 103 7.68 4.40 2.32
N ASP A 104 8.10 3.30 2.97
CA ASP A 104 9.48 2.85 2.88
C ASP A 104 9.80 2.47 1.43
N TYR A 105 11.01 2.76 0.98
CA TYR A 105 11.42 2.56 -0.40
C TYR A 105 11.47 1.07 -0.78
N GLU A 106 11.04 0.74 -2.00
CA GLU A 106 11.03 -0.61 -2.56
C GLU A 106 11.01 -0.53 -4.09
N GLU A 107 11.67 -1.45 -4.77
CA GLU A 107 11.67 -1.54 -6.24
C GLU A 107 11.26 -2.92 -6.76
N GLU A 108 11.23 -3.93 -5.88
CA GLU A 108 10.96 -5.31 -6.27
C GLU A 108 9.48 -5.67 -6.15
N ASN A 109 8.97 -6.43 -7.12
CA ASN A 109 7.63 -7.02 -7.11
C ASN A 109 6.53 -5.99 -6.79
N LEU A 110 6.63 -4.82 -7.40
CA LEU A 110 5.65 -3.74 -7.28
C LEU A 110 4.46 -3.99 -8.21
N THR A 111 3.31 -3.46 -7.82
CA THR A 111 2.09 -3.51 -8.62
C THR A 111 1.35 -2.17 -8.54
N ASN A 112 0.58 -1.87 -9.59
CA ASN A 112 -0.44 -0.81 -9.58
C ASN A 112 -1.85 -1.36 -9.45
N ASP A 113 -2.02 -2.68 -9.55
CA ASP A 113 -3.31 -3.35 -9.39
C ASP A 113 -3.50 -3.80 -7.93
N PRO A 114 -4.45 -3.20 -7.18
CA PRO A 114 -4.74 -3.63 -5.83
C PRO A 114 -5.18 -5.10 -5.73
N GLN A 115 -5.72 -5.68 -6.80
CA GLN A 115 -6.19 -7.06 -6.81
C GLN A 115 -5.05 -8.06 -6.66
N GLU A 116 -3.85 -7.76 -7.19
CA GLU A 116 -2.68 -8.63 -7.04
C GLU A 116 -2.25 -8.76 -5.57
N GLN A 117 -2.34 -7.68 -4.79
CA GLN A 117 -2.06 -7.72 -3.34
C GLN A 117 -3.12 -8.51 -2.57
N ILE A 118 -4.39 -8.41 -2.98
CA ILE A 118 -5.50 -9.20 -2.40
C ILE A 118 -5.29 -10.68 -2.68
N ASP A 119 -4.95 -11.03 -3.91
CA ASP A 119 -4.74 -12.42 -4.32
C ASP A 119 -3.49 -13.02 -3.67
N PHE A 120 -2.41 -12.24 -3.51
CA PHE A 120 -1.25 -12.68 -2.74
C PHE A 120 -1.63 -12.95 -1.28
N PHE A 121 -2.38 -12.05 -0.64
CA PHE A 121 -2.81 -12.24 0.76
C PHE A 121 -3.62 -13.53 0.93
N ARG A 122 -4.53 -13.84 -0.01
CA ARG A 122 -5.29 -15.10 0.00
C ARG A 122 -4.37 -16.32 -0.16
N LYS A 123 -3.41 -16.27 -1.09
CA LYS A 123 -2.41 -17.34 -1.26
C LYS A 123 -1.59 -17.54 0.01
N TRP A 124 -1.22 -16.46 0.68
CA TRP A 124 -0.50 -16.50 1.95
C TRP A 124 -1.34 -17.17 3.05
N LEU A 125 -2.61 -16.79 3.22
CA LEU A 125 -3.52 -17.47 4.15
C LEU A 125 -3.66 -18.97 3.86
N VAL A 126 -3.83 -19.35 2.59
CA VAL A 126 -3.88 -20.75 2.16
C VAL A 126 -2.59 -21.49 2.53
N SER A 127 -1.43 -20.88 2.30
CA SER A 127 -0.12 -21.47 2.62
C SER A 127 0.09 -21.73 4.11
N LEU A 128 -0.66 -21.05 4.97
CA LEU A 128 -0.64 -21.22 6.43
C LEU A 128 -1.77 -22.13 6.95
N GLY A 129 -2.63 -22.65 6.08
CA GLY A 129 -3.84 -23.37 6.48
C GLY A 129 -4.90 -22.47 7.13
N ALA A 130 -4.82 -21.14 6.98
CA ALA A 130 -5.69 -20.14 7.59
C ALA A 130 -6.81 -19.65 6.64
N GLN A 131 -7.34 -20.54 5.82
CA GLN A 131 -8.27 -20.23 4.72
C GLN A 131 -9.59 -19.63 5.22
N ASP A 132 -9.99 -19.98 6.44
CA ASP A 132 -11.20 -19.46 7.08
C ASP A 132 -11.00 -18.10 7.78
N TYR A 133 -9.80 -17.49 7.71
CA TYR A 133 -9.51 -16.21 8.35
C TYR A 133 -10.51 -15.11 7.95
N GLU A 134 -10.97 -15.11 6.70
CA GLU A 134 -11.97 -14.14 6.21
C GLU A 134 -13.39 -14.42 6.72
N LYS A 135 -13.71 -15.63 7.21
CA LYS A 135 -15.06 -15.96 7.75
C LYS A 135 -15.28 -15.42 9.16
N PHE A 136 -14.21 -15.18 9.91
CA PHE A 136 -14.26 -14.69 11.30
C PHE A 136 -14.15 -13.16 11.38
N ASN A 137 -14.18 -12.46 10.25
CA ASN A 137 -13.79 -11.07 10.10
C ASN A 137 -14.74 -10.32 9.15
#